data_AF-A0A5C8J669-F1
#
_entry.id   AF-A0A5C8J669-F1
#
_cell.length_a   1.000
_cell.length_b   1.000
_cell.length_c   1.000
_cell.angle_alpha   90.00
_cell.angle_beta   90.00
_cell.angle_gamma   90.00
#
_symmetry.space_group_name_H-M   'P 1'
#
loop_
_entity.id
_entity.type
_entity.pdbx_description
1 polymer ?
#
loop_
_entity_poly.entity_id
_entity_poly.type
_entity_poly.pdbx_seq_one_letter_code
_entity_poly.pdbx_strand_id
1 'polypeptide(L)'
;MTLAWASGAQAQATIPACTSYQSVVTTPANIGSWNFSETRATGHNELAPSSMHIWTGGSTTTDKAAGYYATNFPLSGMGAETIAQTASFTSITGTTPPSTQLVVDFNNDGVTDGILVGETVYGNNWWLSNGSTQFVKDGAPHTGGGNGSNWFGTSNEWLNAFPNARVRAIGYSLGSGVLGDYQINRITLGCTHYTFTSIAPQPVPTLWPGALAVMGVMLAGFARRRFPR
;
A
#
# COMPACT_ATOMS: atom_id res chain seq x y z
N MET A 1 47.19 -32.54 6.53
CA MET A 1 45.71 -32.68 6.61
C MET A 1 45.11 -31.29 6.51
N THR A 2 44.65 -30.90 5.32
CA THR A 2 43.93 -29.65 5.08
C THR A 2 42.44 -29.91 5.32
N LEU A 3 41.89 -29.33 6.38
CA LEU A 3 40.45 -29.30 6.64
C LEU A 3 39.82 -28.27 5.69
N ALA A 4 39.19 -28.75 4.62
CA ALA A 4 38.31 -27.94 3.79
C ALA A 4 36.98 -27.75 4.54
N TRP A 5 36.71 -26.53 4.97
CA TRP A 5 35.39 -26.15 5.46
C TRP A 5 34.47 -26.02 4.25
N ALA A 6 33.56 -26.97 4.08
CA ALA A 6 32.45 -26.82 3.18
C ALA A 6 31.55 -25.70 3.75
N SER A 7 31.65 -24.50 3.18
CA SER A 7 30.67 -23.45 3.38
C SER A 7 29.34 -23.93 2.79
N GLY A 8 28.45 -24.41 3.66
CA GLY A 8 27.09 -24.78 3.27
C GLY A 8 26.38 -23.55 2.68
N ALA A 9 25.78 -23.71 1.51
CA ALA A 9 24.94 -22.68 0.92
C ALA A 9 23.80 -22.35 1.89
N GLN A 10 23.71 -21.11 2.35
CA GLN A 10 22.57 -20.67 3.13
C GLN A 10 21.34 -20.61 2.22
N ALA A 11 20.22 -21.13 2.69
CA ALA A 11 18.95 -20.98 1.98
C ALA A 11 18.60 -19.50 1.84
N GLN A 12 18.25 -19.08 0.63
CA GLN A 12 17.88 -17.72 0.32
C GLN A 12 16.57 -17.36 1.03
N ALA A 13 16.56 -16.26 1.79
CA ALA A 13 15.37 -15.79 2.47
C ALA A 13 14.30 -15.40 1.44
N THR A 14 13.05 -15.78 1.72
CA THR A 14 11.89 -15.46 0.90
C THR A 14 10.85 -14.70 1.72
N ILE A 15 10.16 -13.77 1.07
CA ILE A 15 9.00 -13.08 1.62
C ILE A 15 7.80 -14.02 1.48
N PRO A 16 7.20 -14.50 2.58
CA PRO A 16 6.01 -15.33 2.51
C PRO A 16 4.79 -14.50 2.10
N ALA A 17 3.88 -15.12 1.35
CA ALA A 17 2.55 -14.57 1.13
C ALA A 17 1.79 -14.45 2.46
N CYS A 18 0.99 -13.39 2.59
CA CYS A 18 0.13 -13.23 3.77
C CYS A 18 -1.00 -14.26 3.77
N THR A 19 -1.22 -14.89 4.92
CA THR A 19 -2.36 -15.81 5.15
C THR A 19 -3.63 -15.08 5.60
N SER A 20 -3.48 -13.86 6.09
CA SER A 20 -4.59 -12.97 6.47
C SER A 20 -4.16 -11.51 6.29
N TYR A 21 -5.15 -10.63 6.16
CA TYR A 21 -4.92 -9.20 5.94
C TYR A 21 -5.66 -8.37 6.98
N GLN A 22 -4.97 -7.36 7.51
CA GLN A 22 -5.60 -6.25 8.21
C GLN A 22 -6.24 -5.29 7.18
N SER A 23 -7.12 -4.42 7.65
CA SER A 23 -7.76 -3.41 6.80
C SER A 23 -7.59 -2.02 7.40
N VAL A 24 -7.12 -1.09 6.57
CA VAL A 24 -7.07 0.35 6.86
C VAL A 24 -7.89 1.05 5.80
N VAL A 25 -8.98 1.69 6.22
CA VAL A 25 -9.83 2.47 5.33
C VAL A 25 -9.53 3.95 5.51
N THR A 26 -9.13 4.59 4.42
CA THR A 26 -8.95 6.04 4.34
C THR A 26 -10.29 6.68 3.97
N THR A 27 -10.70 7.66 4.76
CA THR A 27 -11.95 8.42 4.70
C THR A 27 -11.64 9.91 4.78
N PRO A 28 -12.60 10.82 4.52
CA PRO A 28 -12.37 12.25 4.73
C PRO A 28 -11.92 12.60 6.16
N ALA A 29 -12.34 11.82 7.16
CA ALA A 29 -11.99 12.06 8.56
C ALA A 29 -10.53 11.74 8.92
N ASN A 30 -9.86 10.86 8.18
CA ASN A 30 -8.49 10.41 8.46
C ASN A 30 -7.54 10.54 7.25
N ILE A 31 -7.93 11.29 6.22
CA ILE A 31 -7.09 11.56 5.04
C ILE A 31 -5.77 12.23 5.43
N GLY A 32 -5.73 12.98 6.53
CA GLY A 32 -4.52 13.61 7.08
C GLY A 32 -3.45 12.61 7.57
N SER A 33 -3.77 11.31 7.69
CA SER A 33 -2.77 10.26 7.96
C SER A 33 -1.85 9.99 6.76
N TRP A 34 -2.24 10.45 5.56
CA TRP A 34 -1.39 10.42 4.38
C TRP A 34 -0.57 11.70 4.26
N ASN A 35 0.72 11.55 4.02
CA ASN A 35 1.60 12.64 3.67
C ASN A 35 1.62 12.84 2.14
N PHE A 36 1.11 13.98 1.69
CA PHE A 36 1.10 14.39 0.28
C PHE A 36 2.18 15.43 -0.06
N SER A 37 3.18 15.67 0.80
CA SER A 37 4.21 16.71 0.59
C SER A 37 5.04 16.51 -0.68
N GLU A 38 5.05 15.30 -1.22
CA GLU A 38 5.72 14.95 -2.48
C GLU A 38 4.83 15.11 -3.72
N THR A 39 3.56 15.51 -3.54
CA THR A 39 2.73 16.04 -4.61
C THR A 39 3.21 17.44 -4.98
N ARG A 40 3.38 17.68 -6.27
CA ARG A 40 4.03 18.89 -6.83
C ARG A 40 3.22 19.41 -8.01
N ALA A 41 3.56 20.61 -8.48
CA ALA A 41 2.98 21.28 -9.65
C ALA A 41 1.49 20.96 -9.88
N THR A 42 1.14 20.30 -10.99
CA THR A 42 -0.24 19.98 -11.36
C THR A 42 -0.71 18.61 -10.84
N GLY A 43 -0.10 18.07 -9.80
CA GLY A 43 -0.51 16.80 -9.19
C GLY A 43 -1.66 16.96 -8.22
N HIS A 44 -2.56 15.98 -8.22
CA HIS A 44 -3.78 15.97 -7.40
C HIS A 44 -4.00 14.61 -6.75
N ASN A 45 -4.54 14.64 -5.53
CA ASN A 45 -5.00 13.45 -4.81
C ASN A 45 -6.36 13.76 -4.18
N GLU A 46 -7.37 12.97 -4.50
CA GLU A 46 -8.74 13.15 -4.03
C GLU A 46 -9.37 11.82 -3.66
N LEU A 47 -10.13 11.78 -2.57
CA LEU A 47 -10.94 10.59 -2.27
C LEU A 47 -12.14 10.55 -3.22
N ALA A 48 -12.29 9.43 -3.92
CA ALA A 48 -13.48 9.07 -4.67
C ALA A 48 -14.34 8.07 -3.86
N PRO A 49 -15.58 7.75 -4.28
CA PRO A 49 -16.50 6.91 -3.49
C PRO A 49 -15.92 5.56 -3.04
N SER A 50 -15.00 4.96 -3.81
CA SER A 50 -14.39 3.67 -3.49
C SER A 50 -12.90 3.57 -3.86
N SER A 51 -12.21 4.70 -4.02
CA SER A 51 -10.82 4.74 -4.46
C SER A 51 -10.16 6.08 -4.08
N MET A 52 -8.84 6.16 -4.22
CA MET A 52 -8.14 7.43 -4.30
C MET A 52 -8.01 7.78 -5.79
N HIS A 53 -8.59 8.89 -6.20
CA HIS A 53 -8.38 9.47 -7.53
C HIS A 53 -7.10 10.31 -7.51
N ILE A 54 -6.20 10.03 -8.45
CA ILE A 54 -4.96 10.78 -8.62
C ILE A 54 -4.79 11.14 -10.08
N TRP A 55 -4.31 12.35 -10.33
CA TRP A 55 -3.99 12.76 -11.69
C TRP A 55 -2.93 13.86 -11.70
N THR A 56 -2.35 14.05 -12.87
CA THR A 56 -1.50 15.18 -13.20
C THR A 56 -2.16 15.98 -14.31
N GLY A 57 -2.05 17.31 -14.26
CA GLY A 57 -2.53 18.21 -15.32
C GLY A 57 -1.54 18.43 -16.46
N GLY A 58 -0.31 17.91 -16.33
CA GLY A 58 0.77 18.11 -17.27
C GLY A 58 1.78 16.96 -17.30
N SER A 59 2.79 17.10 -18.15
CA SER A 59 3.88 16.13 -18.36
C SER A 59 5.27 16.74 -18.16
N THR A 60 5.36 17.88 -17.47
CA THR A 60 6.65 18.48 -17.11
C THR A 60 7.26 17.75 -15.92
N THR A 61 8.59 17.79 -15.79
CA THR A 61 9.32 17.05 -14.74
C THR A 61 8.93 17.42 -13.30
N THR A 62 8.09 18.43 -13.10
CA THR A 62 7.55 18.81 -11.78
C THR A 62 6.15 18.27 -11.52
N ASP A 63 5.43 17.80 -12.53
CA ASP A 63 4.06 17.28 -12.40
C ASP A 63 4.09 15.91 -11.72
N LYS A 64 3.54 15.81 -10.51
CA LYS A 64 3.61 14.59 -9.69
C LYS A 64 2.46 14.54 -8.69
N ALA A 65 1.73 13.43 -8.66
CA ALA A 65 0.82 13.08 -7.57
C ALA A 65 1.43 11.94 -6.76
N ALA A 66 1.57 12.12 -5.44
CA ALA A 66 2.17 11.13 -4.56
C ALA A 66 1.63 11.23 -3.14
N GLY A 67 1.47 10.08 -2.49
CA GLY A 67 1.02 9.97 -1.12
C GLY A 67 1.73 8.84 -0.38
N TYR A 68 2.07 9.07 0.88
CA TYR A 68 2.70 8.09 1.76
C TYR A 68 1.93 7.93 3.07
N TYR A 69 1.70 6.68 3.47
CA TYR A 69 1.10 6.31 4.73
C TYR A 69 2.17 5.71 5.65
N ALA A 70 2.33 6.27 6.85
CA ALA A 70 3.31 5.79 7.83
C ALA A 70 2.94 4.37 8.30
N THR A 71 3.94 3.49 8.36
CA THR A 71 3.78 2.12 8.83
C THR A 71 5.09 1.64 9.45
N ASN A 72 5.12 0.42 9.98
CA ASN A 72 6.32 -0.13 10.55
C ASN A 72 6.33 -1.67 10.56
N PHE A 73 6.83 -2.28 9.49
CA PHE A 73 6.98 -3.74 9.40
C PHE A 73 8.35 -4.12 8.82
N PRO A 74 8.91 -5.30 9.18
CA PRO A 74 10.17 -5.76 8.60
C PRO A 74 9.98 -6.04 7.10
N LEU A 75 10.99 -5.84 6.25
CA LEU A 75 10.88 -6.10 4.81
C LEU A 75 10.44 -7.55 4.51
N SER A 76 10.85 -8.50 5.35
CA SER A 76 10.39 -9.90 5.30
C SER A 76 8.87 -10.07 5.45
N GLY A 77 8.19 -9.10 6.06
CA GLY A 77 6.74 -9.06 6.23
C GLY A 77 5.99 -8.29 5.14
N MET A 78 6.64 -7.94 4.02
CA MET A 78 6.00 -7.19 2.93
C MET A 78 4.74 -7.89 2.38
N GLY A 79 4.76 -9.22 2.32
CA GLY A 79 3.56 -10.02 2.11
C GLY A 79 3.05 -10.10 0.66
N ALA A 80 3.65 -9.33 -0.26
CA ALA A 80 3.41 -9.39 -1.68
C ALA A 80 4.58 -10.09 -2.39
N GLU A 81 4.27 -11.09 -3.21
CA GLU A 81 5.28 -11.87 -3.94
C GLU A 81 5.65 -11.21 -5.26
N THR A 82 4.75 -10.41 -5.82
CA THR A 82 4.93 -9.69 -7.10
C THR A 82 4.54 -8.23 -6.97
N ILE A 83 5.11 -7.36 -7.82
CA ILE A 83 4.75 -5.93 -7.83
C ILE A 83 3.26 -5.75 -8.18
N ALA A 84 2.72 -6.55 -9.09
CA ALA A 84 1.33 -6.50 -9.51
C ALA A 84 0.32 -6.79 -8.36
N GLN A 85 0.75 -7.49 -7.29
CA GLN A 85 -0.09 -7.74 -6.12
C GLN A 85 -0.11 -6.55 -5.14
N THR A 86 0.87 -5.64 -5.23
CA THR A 86 1.08 -4.57 -4.24
C THR A 86 0.02 -3.48 -4.33
N ALA A 87 -0.63 -3.31 -5.48
CA ALA A 87 -1.67 -2.31 -5.66
C ALA A 87 -2.62 -2.69 -6.79
N SER A 88 -3.86 -2.17 -6.70
CA SER A 88 -4.85 -2.24 -7.76
C SER A 88 -5.13 -0.83 -8.26
N PHE A 89 -4.80 -0.60 -9.53
CA PHE A 89 -5.03 0.66 -10.23
C PHE A 89 -6.05 0.48 -11.35
N THR A 90 -6.93 1.45 -11.52
CA THR A 90 -7.81 1.58 -12.69
C THR A 90 -7.40 2.84 -13.45
N SER A 91 -7.09 2.68 -14.74
CA SER A 91 -6.79 3.83 -15.61
C SER A 91 -8.10 4.53 -16.00
N ILE A 92 -8.14 5.86 -15.86
CA ILE A 92 -9.14 6.72 -16.50
C ILE A 92 -8.54 7.23 -17.82
N THR A 93 -7.33 7.81 -17.75
CA THR A 93 -6.51 8.15 -18.92
C THR A 93 -5.02 7.95 -18.63
N GLY A 94 -4.17 7.99 -19.66
CA GLY A 94 -2.73 7.74 -19.54
C GLY A 94 -2.37 6.27 -19.74
N THR A 95 -1.09 6.02 -20.04
CA THR A 95 -0.57 4.68 -20.35
C THR A 95 0.46 4.18 -19.35
N THR A 96 0.92 5.04 -18.45
CA THR A 96 1.94 4.73 -17.45
C THR A 96 1.29 4.65 -16.08
N PRO A 97 1.06 3.43 -15.56
CA PRO A 97 0.46 3.25 -14.24
C PRO A 97 1.30 3.92 -13.14
N PRO A 98 0.67 4.30 -12.02
CA PRO A 98 1.40 4.73 -10.83
C PRO A 98 2.33 3.64 -10.31
N SER A 99 3.42 4.04 -9.67
CA SER A 99 4.30 3.16 -8.92
C SER A 99 3.75 2.89 -7.51
N THR A 100 4.04 1.72 -6.97
CA THR A 100 3.96 1.46 -5.52
C THR A 100 5.32 1.74 -4.89
N GLN A 101 5.37 2.32 -3.70
CA GLN A 101 6.62 2.73 -3.05
C GLN A 101 6.72 2.26 -1.61
N LEU A 102 7.93 1.86 -1.21
CA LEU A 102 8.30 1.53 0.17
C LEU A 102 9.38 2.51 0.60
N VAL A 103 9.13 3.28 1.66
CA VAL A 103 10.19 4.06 2.32
C VAL A 103 10.85 3.15 3.34
N VAL A 104 12.13 2.86 3.15
CA VAL A 104 12.85 1.80 3.86
C VAL A 104 14.00 2.37 4.66
N ASP A 105 14.08 1.93 5.91
CA ASP A 105 15.24 1.98 6.79
C ASP A 105 15.97 0.64 6.63
N PHE A 106 17.07 0.65 5.87
CA PHE A 106 17.73 -0.56 5.38
C PHE A 106 18.66 -1.18 6.42
N ASN A 107 19.22 -0.35 7.31
CA ASN A 107 20.12 -0.80 8.37
C ASN A 107 19.43 -0.91 9.76
N ASN A 108 18.16 -0.50 9.86
CA ASN A 108 17.34 -0.47 11.07
C ASN A 108 17.90 0.42 12.19
N ASP A 109 18.47 1.57 11.83
CA ASP A 109 18.97 2.57 12.79
C ASP A 109 17.91 3.60 13.20
N GLY A 110 16.71 3.54 12.60
CA GLY A 110 15.61 4.47 12.84
C GLY A 110 15.50 5.60 11.82
N VAL A 111 16.43 5.70 10.88
CA VAL A 111 16.45 6.67 9.78
C VAL A 111 16.12 5.96 8.47
N THR A 112 15.33 6.60 7.61
CA THR A 112 15.01 6.05 6.29
C THR A 112 16.18 6.30 5.33
N ASP A 113 16.66 5.24 4.69
CA ASP A 113 17.84 5.29 3.82
C ASP A 113 17.49 5.37 2.33
N GLY A 114 16.24 5.08 1.97
CA GLY A 114 15.85 5.06 0.58
C GLY A 114 14.40 4.66 0.32
N ILE A 115 14.03 4.72 -0.95
CA ILE A 115 12.74 4.25 -1.43
C ILE A 115 12.96 3.10 -2.40
N LEU A 116 12.30 1.97 -2.15
CA LEU A 116 12.11 0.93 -3.15
C LEU A 116 10.84 1.24 -3.93
N VAL A 117 10.96 1.31 -5.26
CA VAL A 117 9.88 1.66 -6.16
C VAL A 117 9.54 0.45 -7.04
N GLY A 118 8.26 0.09 -7.05
CA GLY A 118 7.72 -1.04 -7.78
C GLY A 118 6.85 -0.56 -8.94
N GLU A 119 7.24 -0.89 -10.16
CA GLU A 119 6.50 -0.62 -11.39
C GLU A 119 6.43 -1.89 -12.24
N THR A 120 5.23 -2.26 -12.68
CA THR A 120 5.00 -3.53 -13.39
C THR A 120 5.72 -3.62 -14.73
N VAL A 121 6.10 -2.48 -15.34
CA VAL A 121 6.90 -2.44 -16.57
C VAL A 121 8.29 -3.05 -16.38
N TYR A 122 8.81 -3.08 -15.16
CA TYR A 122 10.09 -3.73 -14.80
C TYR A 122 9.88 -5.12 -14.18
N GLY A 123 8.71 -5.73 -14.41
CA GLY A 123 8.37 -7.05 -13.89
C GLY A 123 8.23 -7.04 -12.36
N ASN A 124 9.05 -7.84 -11.69
CA ASN A 124 9.09 -7.95 -10.22
C ASN A 124 10.29 -7.23 -9.58
N ASN A 125 11.02 -6.44 -10.36
CA ASN A 125 12.17 -5.69 -9.87
C ASN A 125 11.73 -4.40 -9.17
N TRP A 126 12.09 -4.30 -7.90
CA TRP A 126 12.06 -3.06 -7.15
C TRP A 126 13.35 -2.31 -7.42
N TRP A 127 13.23 -1.06 -7.85
CA TRP A 127 14.38 -0.20 -8.07
C TRP A 127 14.56 0.81 -6.96
N LEU A 128 15.81 1.12 -6.66
CA LEU A 128 16.18 2.03 -5.59
C LEU A 128 16.17 3.47 -6.11
N SER A 129 15.53 4.37 -5.36
CA SER A 129 15.48 5.79 -5.68
C SER A 129 16.88 6.43 -5.74
N ASN A 130 17.09 7.39 -6.64
CA ASN A 130 18.38 8.07 -6.76
C ASN A 130 18.83 8.80 -5.48
N GLY A 131 17.87 9.25 -4.66
CA GLY A 131 18.12 9.92 -3.38
C GLY A 131 18.58 8.98 -2.25
N SER A 132 18.65 7.68 -2.48
CA SER A 132 19.05 6.71 -1.46
C SER A 132 20.51 6.86 -1.03
N THR A 133 20.79 6.47 0.21
CA THR A 133 22.13 6.49 0.80
C THR A 133 23.09 5.57 0.02
N GLN A 134 24.39 5.88 0.11
CA GLN A 134 25.39 5.19 -0.70
C GLN A 134 25.53 3.71 -0.32
N PHE A 135 25.45 3.36 0.97
CA PHE A 135 25.60 1.97 1.39
C PHE A 135 24.48 1.07 0.85
N VAL A 136 23.27 1.62 0.64
CA VAL A 136 22.17 0.86 0.03
C VAL A 136 22.41 0.65 -1.46
N LYS A 137 22.97 1.65 -2.15
CA LYS A 137 23.39 1.54 -3.56
C LYS A 137 24.50 0.50 -3.74
N ASP A 138 25.47 0.50 -2.84
CA ASP A 138 26.60 -0.45 -2.87
C ASP A 138 26.15 -1.89 -2.56
N GLY A 139 25.13 -2.04 -1.71
CA GLY A 139 24.51 -3.33 -1.39
C GLY A 139 23.35 -3.74 -2.30
N ALA A 140 23.09 -3.01 -3.39
CA ALA A 140 22.00 -3.34 -4.30
C ALA A 140 22.22 -4.72 -4.94
N PRO A 141 21.18 -5.58 -5.04
CA PRO A 141 21.34 -6.92 -5.60
C PRO A 141 21.89 -6.94 -7.02
N HIS A 142 21.42 -6.01 -7.85
CA HIS A 142 21.87 -5.83 -9.22
C HIS A 142 22.21 -4.38 -9.52
N THR A 143 23.17 -4.19 -10.43
CA THR A 143 23.48 -2.90 -11.03
C THR A 143 23.48 -2.98 -12.56
N GLY A 144 23.21 -1.87 -13.27
CA GLY A 144 23.33 -1.83 -14.74
C GLY A 144 22.19 -1.14 -15.50
N GLY A 145 21.25 -0.49 -14.81
CA GLY A 145 20.19 0.29 -15.47
C GLY A 145 19.05 -0.57 -16.04
N GLY A 146 18.16 0.08 -16.80
CA GLY A 146 17.04 -0.58 -17.50
C GLY A 146 15.83 -0.95 -16.62
N ASN A 147 15.87 -0.65 -15.32
CA ASN A 147 14.85 -1.00 -14.35
C ASN A 147 14.34 0.24 -13.59
N GLY A 148 14.28 1.41 -14.22
CA GLY A 148 13.92 2.68 -13.55
C GLY A 148 15.07 3.37 -12.82
N SER A 149 16.06 2.62 -12.33
CA SER A 149 17.34 3.16 -11.89
C SER A 149 18.50 2.19 -12.15
N ASN A 150 19.72 2.58 -11.74
CA ASN A 150 20.90 1.74 -11.84
C ASN A 150 20.94 0.60 -10.82
N TRP A 151 20.09 0.61 -9.79
CA TRP A 151 20.13 -0.30 -8.64
C TRP A 151 18.77 -0.96 -8.46
N PHE A 152 18.72 -2.28 -8.57
CA PHE A 152 17.45 -2.99 -8.57
C PHE A 152 17.59 -4.42 -8.05
N GLY A 153 16.45 -5.06 -7.85
CA GLY A 153 16.35 -6.48 -7.53
C GLY A 153 14.92 -6.87 -7.19
N THR A 154 14.67 -8.17 -7.14
CA THR A 154 13.42 -8.72 -6.61
C THR A 154 13.30 -8.45 -5.11
N SER A 155 12.09 -8.54 -4.58
CA SER A 155 11.84 -8.33 -3.15
C SER A 155 12.61 -9.30 -2.24
N ASN A 156 12.75 -10.56 -2.66
CA ASN A 156 13.58 -11.55 -1.98
C ASN A 156 15.05 -11.16 -2.01
N GLU A 157 15.58 -10.70 -3.14
CA GLU A 157 16.99 -10.28 -3.21
C GLU A 157 17.29 -9.08 -2.32
N TRP A 158 16.41 -8.08 -2.28
CA TRP A 158 16.52 -6.97 -1.34
C TRP A 158 16.46 -7.44 0.13
N LEU A 159 15.59 -8.41 0.45
CA LEU A 159 15.55 -9.02 1.78
C LEU A 159 16.87 -9.73 2.12
N ASN A 160 17.50 -10.42 1.17
CA ASN A 160 18.77 -11.10 1.42
C ASN A 160 19.92 -10.11 1.61
N ALA A 161 19.93 -9.01 0.85
CA ALA A 161 20.93 -7.96 1.00
C ALA A 161 20.77 -7.18 2.32
N PHE A 162 19.53 -6.96 2.77
CA PHE A 162 19.21 -6.18 3.96
C PHE A 162 18.17 -6.90 4.85
N PRO A 163 18.59 -7.98 5.55
CA PRO A 163 17.68 -8.86 6.29
C PRO A 163 16.98 -8.18 7.47
N ASN A 164 17.56 -7.08 7.98
CA ASN A 164 17.02 -6.32 9.10
C ASN A 164 16.19 -5.10 8.67
N ALA A 165 16.06 -4.84 7.36
CA ALA A 165 15.39 -3.65 6.85
C ALA A 165 13.94 -3.53 7.35
N ARG A 166 13.51 -2.30 7.59
CA ARG A 166 12.15 -1.95 8.00
C ARG A 166 11.50 -0.99 7.03
N VAL A 167 10.27 -1.30 6.64
CA VAL A 167 9.42 -0.39 5.89
C VAL A 167 8.77 0.58 6.87
N ARG A 168 9.08 1.88 6.71
CA ARG A 168 8.61 2.99 7.57
C ARG A 168 7.43 3.74 6.96
N ALA A 169 7.23 3.63 5.66
CA ALA A 169 6.03 4.10 4.99
C ALA A 169 5.77 3.30 3.72
N ILE A 170 4.51 3.22 3.33
CA ILE A 170 4.06 2.69 2.04
C ILE A 170 3.40 3.82 1.27
N GLY A 171 3.43 3.77 -0.05
CA GLY A 171 2.87 4.86 -0.83
C GLY A 171 2.70 4.55 -2.29
N TYR A 172 2.36 5.59 -3.02
CA TYR A 172 2.26 5.59 -4.46
C TYR A 172 2.89 6.85 -5.04
N SER A 173 3.23 6.79 -6.32
CA SER A 173 3.53 7.99 -7.10
C SER A 173 3.13 7.79 -8.55
N LEU A 174 2.35 8.73 -9.07
CA LEU A 174 2.26 8.99 -10.51
C LEU A 174 3.40 9.94 -10.86
N GLY A 175 4.38 9.42 -11.60
CA GLY A 175 5.75 9.94 -11.70
C GLY A 175 5.88 11.39 -12.15
N SER A 176 7.07 11.94 -11.93
CA SER A 176 7.46 13.29 -12.34
C SER A 176 7.49 13.45 -13.87
N GLY A 177 6.49 14.13 -14.42
CA GLY A 177 6.33 14.32 -15.88
C GLY A 177 5.49 13.26 -16.58
N VAL A 178 4.79 12.44 -15.81
CA VAL A 178 3.76 11.55 -16.37
C VAL A 178 2.45 12.31 -16.39
N LEU A 179 1.84 12.48 -17.56
CA LEU A 179 0.44 12.88 -17.70
C LEU A 179 -0.44 11.64 -17.55
N GLY A 180 -1.28 11.59 -16.52
CA GLY A 180 -2.14 10.44 -16.29
C GLY A 180 -3.26 10.73 -15.30
N ASP A 181 -4.27 9.86 -15.34
CA ASP A 181 -5.45 9.92 -14.49
C ASP A 181 -5.83 8.50 -14.08
N TYR A 182 -5.74 8.22 -12.78
CA TYR A 182 -5.89 6.88 -12.22
C TYR A 182 -6.71 6.87 -10.94
N GLN A 183 -7.41 5.76 -10.73
CA GLN A 183 -7.97 5.40 -9.43
C GLN A 183 -7.10 4.32 -8.78
N ILE A 184 -6.69 4.57 -7.54
CA ILE A 184 -6.10 3.56 -6.66
C ILE A 184 -7.22 2.92 -5.85
N ASN A 185 -7.58 1.69 -6.19
CA ASN A 185 -8.63 0.97 -5.49
C ASN A 185 -8.13 0.40 -4.16
N ARG A 186 -6.86 -0.04 -4.13
CA ARG A 186 -6.23 -0.65 -2.96
C ARG A 186 -4.71 -0.68 -3.08
N ILE A 187 -4.01 -0.53 -1.96
CA ILE A 187 -2.60 -0.92 -1.79
C ILE A 187 -2.54 -2.09 -0.80
N THR A 188 -1.73 -3.10 -1.08
CA THR A 188 -1.56 -4.32 -0.27
C THR A 188 -0.09 -4.52 0.07
N LEU A 189 0.30 -4.13 1.28
CA LEU A 189 1.67 -4.21 1.78
C LEU A 189 1.66 -4.44 3.29
N GLY A 190 2.63 -5.17 3.83
CA GLY A 190 2.72 -5.42 5.27
C GLY A 190 1.53 -6.21 5.81
N CYS A 191 1.00 -7.16 5.01
CA CYS A 191 -0.24 -7.87 5.28
C CYS A 191 -1.42 -6.97 5.66
N THR A 192 -1.49 -5.79 5.02
CA THR A 192 -2.56 -4.81 5.23
C THR A 192 -3.13 -4.37 3.90
N HIS A 193 -4.46 -4.35 3.79
CA HIS A 193 -5.18 -3.69 2.71
C HIS A 193 -5.46 -2.24 3.09
N TYR A 194 -4.83 -1.32 2.39
CA TYR A 194 -5.10 0.11 2.46
C TYR A 194 -6.11 0.45 1.36
N THR A 195 -7.32 0.81 1.75
CA THR A 195 -8.42 1.18 0.86
C THR A 195 -8.88 2.61 1.11
N PHE A 196 -9.75 3.12 0.24
CA PHE A 196 -10.11 4.53 0.17
C PHE A 196 -11.60 4.70 -0.10
N THR A 197 -12.21 5.71 0.50
CA THR A 197 -13.60 6.10 0.20
C THR A 197 -13.84 7.55 0.60
N SER A 198 -14.59 8.30 -0.20
CA SER A 198 -15.12 9.61 0.18
C SER A 198 -16.42 9.51 0.99
N ILE A 199 -17.00 8.31 1.11
CA ILE A 199 -18.23 8.08 1.85
C ILE A 199 -17.89 8.02 3.34
N ALA A 200 -18.39 8.99 4.10
CA ALA A 200 -18.27 8.96 5.55
C ALA A 200 -19.01 7.72 6.11
N PRO A 201 -18.44 7.03 7.12
CA PRO A 201 -19.17 5.98 7.83
C PRO A 201 -20.50 6.54 8.32
N GLN A 202 -21.61 5.95 7.85
CA GLN A 202 -22.91 6.35 8.37
C GLN A 202 -22.98 5.92 9.84
N PRO A 203 -23.40 6.81 10.77
CA PRO A 203 -23.63 6.39 12.14
C PRO A 203 -24.64 5.26 12.13
N VAL A 204 -24.27 4.11 12.69
CA VAL A 204 -25.21 3.00 12.87
C VAL A 204 -26.36 3.56 13.70
N PRO A 205 -27.63 3.52 13.23
CA PRO A 205 -28.74 3.99 14.03
C PRO A 205 -28.73 3.21 15.34
N THR A 206 -28.48 3.89 16.45
CA THR A 206 -28.64 3.30 17.77
C THR A 206 -30.12 2.91 17.86
N LEU A 207 -30.43 1.62 17.80
CA LEU A 207 -31.77 1.15 18.11
C LEU A 207 -32.03 1.57 19.56
N TRP A 208 -32.88 2.58 19.75
CA TRP A 208 -33.31 2.96 21.08
C TRP A 208 -33.96 1.73 21.72
N PRO A 209 -33.64 1.37 22.99
CA PRO A 209 -34.25 0.23 23.67
C PRO A 209 -35.79 0.26 23.68
N GLY A 210 -36.42 1.42 23.45
CA GLY A 210 -37.87 1.58 23.35
C GLY A 210 -38.51 1.15 22.02
N ALA A 211 -37.74 0.93 20.94
CA ALA A 211 -38.31 0.63 19.63
C ALA A 211 -38.82 -0.82 19.49
N LEU A 212 -38.34 -1.75 20.34
CA LEU A 212 -38.84 -3.13 20.38
C LEU A 212 -40.19 -3.27 21.12
N ALA A 213 -40.61 -2.26 21.87
CA ALA A 213 -41.85 -2.32 22.65
C ALA A 213 -43.13 -2.11 21.82
N VAL A 214 -43.03 -1.58 20.60
CA VAL A 214 -44.23 -1.26 19.78
C VAL A 214 -44.62 -2.42 18.84
N MET A 215 -43.71 -3.34 18.49
CA MET A 215 -44.08 -4.51 17.67
C MET A 215 -44.64 -5.70 18.46
N GLY A 216 -44.49 -5.73 19.79
CA GLY A 216 -45.05 -6.79 20.64
C GLY A 216 -46.52 -6.61 21.04
N VAL A 217 -47.09 -5.40 20.90
CA VAL A 217 -48.43 -5.08 21.44
C VAL A 217 -49.56 -5.33 20.42
N MET A 218 -49.27 -5.43 19.11
CA MET A 218 -50.32 -5.71 18.10
C MET A 218 -50.72 -7.19 17.97
N LEU A 219 -49.97 -8.13 18.55
CA LEU A 219 -50.29 -9.58 18.46
C LEU A 219 -51.06 -10.15 19.66
N ALA A 220 -51.28 -9.39 20.73
CA ALA A 220 -51.95 -9.86 21.95
C ALA A 220 -53.43 -9.43 22.09
N GLY A 221 -54.02 -8.78 21.06
CA GLY A 221 -55.38 -8.23 21.13
C GLY A 221 -56.52 -9.13 20.60
N PHE A 222 -56.23 -10.25 19.95
CA PHE A 222 -57.24 -11.05 19.22
C PHE A 222 -57.45 -12.49 19.73
N ALA A 223 -57.28 -12.73 21.02
CA ALA A 223 -57.59 -14.03 21.61
C ALA A 223 -58.35 -13.90 22.93
N ARG A 224 -59.66 -13.61 22.85
CA ARG A 224 -60.71 -14.12 23.77
C ARG A 224 -62.08 -13.50 23.44
N ARG A 225 -62.85 -14.18 22.59
CA ARG A 225 -64.31 -14.25 22.78
C ARG A 225 -64.74 -15.71 22.67
N ARG A 226 -65.00 -16.30 23.84
CA ARG A 226 -65.76 -17.55 24.01
C ARG A 226 -67.19 -17.29 23.53
N PHE A 227 -67.69 -18.11 22.62
CA PHE A 227 -69.13 -18.23 22.37
C PHE A 227 -69.73 -19.20 23.40
N PRO A 228 -70.89 -18.87 24.01
CA PRO A 228 -71.65 -19.84 24.78
C PRO A 228 -72.78 -20.48 23.94
N ARG A 229 -72.95 -21.77 24.22
CA ARG A 229 -74.04 -22.71 23.90
C ARG A 229 -74.00 -23.38 22.53
#